data_AF-A0AAD7Q7Q6-F1
#
_entry.id   AF-A0AAD7Q7Q6-F1
#
_cell.length_a   1.000
_cell.length_b   1.000
_cell.length_c   1.000
_cell.angle_alpha   90.00
_cell.angle_beta   90.00
_cell.angle_gamma   90.00
#
_symmetry.space_group_name_H-M   'P 1'
#
loop_
_entity.id
_entity.type
_entity.pdbx_description
1 polymer ?
#
loop_
_entity_poly.entity_id
_entity_poly.type
_entity_poly.pdbx_seq_one_letter_code
_entity_poly.pdbx_strand_id
1 'polypeptide(L)'
;MNTKMRASSFAAFGALSRYGVGVQHEAFLEQAHTVLPRLILHLHDDDVSVRQACRDTLRRIAPLMEIDGLSALLNTKCFLSDHRTDYEDFVREFTKQFAQHLPSRVDTYMAAIVQAFDAPWPIIQANAIYFSSSNHYLMISKF
;
A
#
# COMPACT_ATOMS: atom_id res chain seq x y z
N MET A 1 14.82 -11.77 4.11
CA MET A 1 15.07 -11.48 2.68
C MET A 1 16.01 -10.28 2.57
N ASN A 2 16.96 -10.30 1.63
CA ASN A 2 17.92 -9.23 1.39
C ASN A 2 17.19 -7.92 1.04
N THR A 3 17.52 -6.80 1.70
CA THR A 3 16.83 -5.50 1.49
C THR A 3 16.95 -5.01 0.05
N LYS A 4 18.11 -5.23 -0.60
CA LYS A 4 18.31 -4.96 -2.03
C LYS A 4 17.36 -5.77 -2.91
N MET A 5 17.13 -7.04 -2.58
CA MET A 5 16.16 -7.85 -3.32
C MET A 5 14.75 -7.29 -3.17
N ARG A 6 14.30 -6.97 -1.94
CA ARG A 6 12.97 -6.37 -1.73
C ARG A 6 12.79 -5.04 -2.47
N ALA A 7 13.74 -4.12 -2.33
CA ALA A 7 13.71 -2.83 -3.02
C ALA A 7 13.65 -3.02 -4.54
N SER A 8 14.47 -3.92 -5.08
CA SER A 8 14.49 -4.23 -6.51
C SER A 8 13.17 -4.86 -6.97
N SER A 9 12.56 -5.73 -6.17
CA SER A 9 11.25 -6.33 -6.49
C SER A 9 10.14 -5.30 -6.58
N PHE A 10 10.06 -4.36 -5.62
CA PHE A 10 9.08 -3.27 -5.68
C PHE A 10 9.33 -2.37 -6.90
N ALA A 11 10.57 -1.92 -7.08
CA ALA A 11 10.94 -1.07 -8.21
C ALA A 11 10.66 -1.74 -9.57
N ALA A 12 10.91 -3.05 -9.69
CA ALA A 12 10.59 -3.83 -10.87
C ALA A 12 9.09 -3.86 -11.13
N PHE A 13 8.26 -4.11 -10.10
CA PHE A 13 6.81 -4.03 -10.24
C PHE A 13 6.35 -2.64 -10.68
N GLY A 14 6.89 -1.57 -10.08
CA GLY A 14 6.62 -0.21 -10.52
C GLY A 14 7.08 0.08 -11.96
N ALA A 15 8.11 -0.59 -12.47
CA ALA A 15 8.53 -0.46 -13.86
C ALA A 15 7.58 -1.17 -14.84
N LEU A 16 6.87 -2.21 -14.40
CA LEU A 16 5.85 -2.92 -15.19
C LEU A 16 4.60 -2.08 -15.44
N SER A 17 4.36 -1.01 -14.67
CA SER A 17 3.20 -0.13 -14.87
C SER A 17 3.15 0.49 -16.26
N ARG A 18 4.29 0.64 -16.94
CA ARG A 18 4.34 1.09 -18.35
C ARG A 18 3.57 0.19 -19.31
N TYR A 19 3.39 -1.08 -18.93
CA TYR A 19 2.66 -2.07 -19.71
C TYR A 19 1.23 -2.25 -19.21
N GLY A 20 0.83 -1.62 -18.10
CA GLY A 20 -0.51 -1.71 -17.52
C GLY A 20 -1.54 -0.84 -18.23
N VAL A 21 -1.44 -0.69 -19.56
CA VAL A 21 -2.35 0.12 -20.39
C VAL A 21 -2.93 -0.73 -21.53
N GLY A 22 -4.03 -0.27 -22.12
CA GLY A 22 -4.69 -0.98 -23.22
C GLY A 22 -5.14 -2.38 -22.82
N VAL A 23 -4.88 -3.38 -23.66
CA VAL A 23 -5.34 -4.77 -23.46
C VAL A 23 -4.82 -5.44 -22.19
N GLN A 24 -3.75 -4.91 -21.57
CA GLN A 24 -3.13 -5.46 -20.37
C GLN A 24 -3.58 -4.75 -19.08
N HIS A 25 -4.39 -3.70 -19.19
CA HIS A 25 -4.77 -2.86 -18.05
C HIS A 25 -5.49 -3.66 -16.96
N GLU A 26 -6.49 -4.46 -17.30
CA GLU A 26 -7.26 -5.25 -16.32
C GLU A 26 -6.38 -6.26 -15.57
N ALA A 27 -5.53 -7.02 -16.28
CA ALA A 27 -4.62 -7.97 -15.66
C ALA A 27 -3.59 -7.27 -14.75
N PHE A 28 -3.07 -6.12 -15.18
CA PHE A 28 -2.18 -5.32 -14.36
C PHE A 28 -2.89 -4.75 -13.13
N LEU A 29 -4.13 -4.29 -13.28
CA LEU A 29 -4.94 -3.73 -12.21
C LEU A 29 -5.17 -4.74 -11.08
N GLU A 30 -5.52 -5.98 -11.41
CA GLU A 30 -5.66 -7.05 -10.42
C GLU A 30 -4.35 -7.35 -9.69
N GLN A 31 -3.23 -7.34 -10.42
CA GLN A 31 -1.91 -7.51 -9.80
C GLN A 31 -1.54 -6.32 -8.92
N ALA A 32 -1.88 -5.10 -9.31
CA ALA A 32 -1.67 -3.89 -8.52
C ALA A 32 -2.45 -3.94 -7.21
N HIS A 33 -3.71 -4.39 -7.25
CA HIS A 33 -4.50 -4.63 -6.04
C HIS A 33 -3.89 -5.69 -5.13
N THR A 34 -3.35 -6.76 -5.70
CA THR A 34 -2.67 -7.83 -4.93
C THR A 34 -1.41 -7.32 -4.22
N VAL A 35 -0.69 -6.37 -4.83
CA VAL A 35 0.58 -5.85 -4.32
C VAL A 35 0.39 -4.64 -3.40
N LEU A 36 -0.70 -3.89 -3.54
CA LEU A 36 -0.94 -2.63 -2.82
C LEU A 36 -0.84 -2.74 -1.29
N PRO A 37 -1.44 -3.76 -0.62
CA PRO A 37 -1.26 -3.91 0.83
C PRO A 37 0.21 -3.97 1.22
N ARG A 38 1.01 -4.78 0.51
CA ARG A 38 2.44 -4.95 0.81
C ARG A 38 3.24 -3.67 0.55
N LEU A 39 2.90 -2.90 -0.49
CA LEU A 39 3.52 -1.59 -0.72
C LEU A 39 3.28 -0.64 0.45
N ILE A 40 2.04 -0.55 0.93
CA ILE A 40 1.68 0.31 2.07
C ILE A 40 2.44 -0.11 3.32
N LEU A 41 2.47 -1.41 3.64
CA LEU A 41 3.20 -1.93 4.80
C LEU A 41 4.69 -1.60 4.77
N HIS A 42 5.29 -1.45 3.58
CA HIS A 42 6.72 -1.15 3.43
C HIS A 42 7.01 0.35 3.21
N LEU A 43 5.99 1.23 3.25
CA LEU A 43 6.22 2.68 3.22
C LEU A 43 7.00 3.18 4.43
N HIS A 44 6.86 2.48 5.56
CA HIS A 44 7.65 2.70 6.76
C HIS A 44 8.46 1.44 7.10
N ASP A 45 9.40 1.09 6.23
CA ASP A 45 10.41 0.06 6.45
C ASP A 45 11.68 0.64 7.10
N ASP A 46 12.45 -0.18 7.82
CA ASP A 46 13.73 0.23 8.43
C ASP A 46 14.76 0.63 7.36
N ASP A 47 14.72 0.01 6.18
CA ASP A 47 15.62 0.29 5.06
C ASP A 47 15.07 1.38 4.14
N VAL A 48 15.81 2.48 4.00
CA VAL A 48 15.41 3.65 3.21
C VAL A 48 15.24 3.32 1.71
N SER A 49 16.00 2.37 1.17
CA SER A 49 15.89 1.99 -0.24
C SER A 49 14.57 1.26 -0.52
N VAL A 50 14.08 0.51 0.47
CA VAL A 50 12.76 -0.15 0.38
C VAL A 50 11.65 0.88 0.47
N ARG A 51 11.73 1.82 1.42
CA ARG A 51 10.76 2.93 1.51
C ARG A 51 10.64 3.69 0.20
N GLN A 52 11.77 4.09 -0.38
CA GLN A 52 11.81 4.84 -1.63
C GLN A 52 11.24 4.03 -2.80
N ALA A 53 11.62 2.75 -2.92
CA ALA A 53 11.09 1.88 -3.95
C ALA A 53 9.56 1.72 -3.85
N CYS A 54 9.01 1.60 -2.64
CA CYS A 54 7.56 1.54 -2.42
C CYS A 54 6.87 2.85 -2.78
N ARG A 55 7.41 4.01 -2.36
CA ARG A 55 6.83 5.33 -2.71
C ARG A 55 6.80 5.55 -4.21
N ASP A 56 7.90 5.28 -4.90
CA ASP A 56 8.00 5.45 -6.35
C ASP A 56 7.11 4.48 -7.11
N THR A 57 7.00 3.24 -6.63
CA THR A 57 6.08 2.25 -7.20
C THR A 57 4.63 2.69 -7.06
N LEU A 58 4.21 3.16 -5.88
CA LEU A 58 2.86 3.65 -5.66
C LEU A 58 2.51 4.82 -6.58
N ARG A 59 3.40 5.80 -6.74
CA ARG A 59 3.19 6.92 -7.68
C ARG A 59 3.00 6.46 -9.12
N ARG A 60 3.71 5.41 -9.53
CA ARG A 60 3.64 4.87 -10.89
C ARG A 60 2.38 4.06 -11.16
N ILE A 61 1.87 3.33 -10.16
CA ILE A 61 0.69 2.48 -10.34
C ILE A 61 -0.61 3.22 -10.05
N ALA A 62 -0.62 4.19 -9.14
CA ALA A 62 -1.86 4.86 -8.70
C ALA A 62 -2.71 5.45 -9.83
N PRO A 63 -2.14 6.09 -10.88
CA PRO A 63 -2.93 6.58 -12.02
C PRO A 63 -3.64 5.48 -12.80
N LEU A 64 -3.18 4.22 -12.71
CA LEU A 64 -3.76 3.06 -13.39
C LEU A 64 -4.80 2.34 -12.53
N MET A 65 -4.84 2.64 -11.23
CA MET A 65 -5.70 1.92 -10.27
C MET A 65 -7.14 2.43 -10.21
N GLU A 66 -7.42 3.59 -10.82
CA GLU A 66 -8.76 4.18 -10.86
C GLU A 66 -9.41 4.34 -9.47
N ILE A 67 -8.57 4.55 -8.45
CA ILE A 67 -9.02 4.82 -7.08
C ILE A 67 -9.10 6.33 -6.90
N ASP A 68 -10.33 6.83 -6.81
CA ASP A 68 -10.60 8.23 -6.53
C ASP A 68 -9.83 8.70 -5.28
N GLY A 69 -9.25 9.90 -5.37
CA GLY A 69 -8.50 10.50 -4.27
C GLY A 69 -7.12 9.91 -3.98
N LEU A 70 -6.77 8.72 -4.50
CA LEU A 70 -5.49 8.07 -4.22
C LEU A 70 -4.30 8.92 -4.68
N SER A 71 -4.33 9.41 -5.92
CA SER A 71 -3.27 10.28 -6.45
C SER A 71 -3.10 11.57 -5.64
N ALA A 72 -4.18 12.15 -5.12
CA ALA A 72 -4.10 13.31 -4.25
C ALA A 72 -3.46 12.96 -2.89
N LEU A 73 -3.86 11.82 -2.31
CA LEU A 73 -3.29 11.32 -1.06
C LEU A 73 -1.77 11.07 -1.18
N LEU A 74 -1.29 10.55 -2.32
CA LEU A 74 0.15 10.35 -2.58
C LEU A 74 0.96 11.65 -2.77
N ASN A 75 0.31 12.82 -2.78
CA ASN A 75 0.98 14.13 -2.83
C ASN A 75 0.96 14.87 -1.48
N THR A 76 0.39 14.25 -0.44
CA THR A 76 0.32 14.85 0.90
C THR A 76 1.65 14.75 1.64
N LYS A 77 1.87 15.64 2.62
CA LYS A 77 3.04 15.62 3.50
C LYS A 77 3.21 14.25 4.19
N CYS A 78 2.12 13.65 4.64
CA CYS A 78 2.17 12.39 5.38
C CYS A 78 2.72 11.23 4.51
N PHE A 79 2.45 11.24 3.20
CA PHE A 79 3.04 10.30 2.24
C PHE A 79 4.48 10.64 1.82
N LEU A 80 4.99 11.84 2.06
CA LEU A 80 6.36 12.22 1.66
C LEU A 80 7.36 12.10 2.82
N SER A 81 6.86 12.08 4.05
CA SER A 81 7.65 12.05 5.27
C SER A 81 8.11 10.64 5.66
N ASP A 82 9.28 10.56 6.29
CA ASP A 82 9.83 9.34 6.90
C ASP A 82 9.44 9.17 8.38
N HIS A 83 8.65 10.09 8.95
CA HIS A 83 8.21 9.99 10.35
C HIS A 83 7.10 8.94 10.53
N ARG A 84 7.17 8.20 11.63
CA ARG A 84 6.19 7.18 11.99
C ARG A 84 4.75 7.72 12.08
N THR A 85 4.56 8.88 12.71
CA THR A 85 3.25 9.52 12.87
C THR A 85 2.64 9.91 11.53
N ASP A 86 3.47 10.39 10.60
CA ASP A 86 3.05 10.72 9.25
C ASP A 86 2.62 9.46 8.47
N TYR A 87 3.37 8.36 8.58
CA TYR A 87 2.95 7.06 8.02
C TYR A 87 1.59 6.60 8.57
N GLU A 88 1.41 6.71 9.89
CA GLU A 88 0.17 6.33 10.57
C GLU A 88 -1.04 7.17 10.11
N ASP A 89 -0.86 8.48 9.94
CA ASP A 89 -1.89 9.36 9.39
C ASP A 89 -2.19 9.07 7.92
N PHE A 90 -1.17 8.75 7.12
CA PHE A 90 -1.36 8.27 5.74
C PHE A 90 -2.20 6.99 5.71
N VAL A 91 -1.87 5.99 6.54
CA VAL A 91 -2.62 4.72 6.60
C VAL A 91 -4.07 4.95 7.01
N ARG A 92 -4.32 5.82 7.99
CA ARG A 92 -5.68 6.16 8.43
C ARG A 92 -6.51 6.76 7.29
N GLU A 93 -5.94 7.72 6.57
CA GLU A 93 -6.65 8.38 5.46
C GLU A 93 -6.80 7.45 4.26
N PHE A 94 -5.77 6.68 3.91
CA PHE A 94 -5.86 5.63 2.90
C PHE A 94 -6.99 4.66 3.21
N THR A 95 -7.10 4.22 4.46
CA THR A 95 -8.11 3.25 4.88
C THR A 95 -9.53 3.78 4.71
N LYS A 96 -9.77 5.06 5.03
CA LYS A 96 -11.08 5.71 4.80
C LYS A 96 -11.44 5.72 3.32
N GLN A 97 -10.52 6.23 2.48
CA GLN A 97 -10.72 6.31 1.03
C GLN A 97 -10.94 4.92 0.43
N PHE A 98 -10.13 3.94 0.85
CA PHE A 98 -10.22 2.57 0.38
C PHE A 98 -11.56 1.91 0.74
N ALA A 99 -12.02 2.03 2.00
CA ALA A 99 -13.30 1.47 2.42
C ALA A 99 -14.50 2.17 1.77
N GLN A 100 -14.35 3.43 1.36
CA GLN A 100 -15.39 4.18 0.65
C GLN A 100 -15.46 3.81 -0.84
N HIS A 101 -14.31 3.74 -1.51
CA HIS A 101 -14.24 3.59 -2.97
C HIS A 101 -14.10 2.13 -3.43
N LEU A 102 -13.62 1.22 -2.58
CA LEU A 102 -13.39 -0.20 -2.91
C LEU A 102 -13.93 -1.17 -1.85
N PRO A 103 -15.22 -1.05 -1.44
CA PRO A 103 -15.78 -1.89 -0.38
C PRO A 103 -15.70 -3.40 -0.69
N SER A 104 -15.81 -3.80 -1.96
CA SER A 104 -15.74 -5.21 -2.37
C SER A 104 -14.35 -5.84 -2.20
N ARG A 105 -13.28 -5.04 -2.05
CA ARG A 105 -11.91 -5.53 -1.90
C ARG A 105 -11.40 -5.52 -0.46
N VAL A 106 -12.19 -5.00 0.49
CA VAL A 106 -11.80 -4.85 1.89
C VAL A 106 -11.33 -6.18 2.49
N ASP A 107 -12.10 -7.25 2.30
CA ASP A 107 -11.77 -8.56 2.86
C ASP A 107 -10.47 -9.13 2.28
N THR A 108 -10.26 -8.94 0.97
CA THR A 108 -9.04 -9.42 0.28
C THR A 108 -7.80 -8.67 0.79
N TYR A 109 -7.91 -7.36 0.98
CA TYR A 109 -6.82 -6.54 1.52
C TYR A 109 -6.56 -6.88 2.98
N MET A 110 -7.61 -7.07 3.78
CA MET A 110 -7.48 -7.47 5.17
C MET A 110 -6.78 -8.82 5.30
N ALA A 111 -7.14 -9.81 4.48
CA ALA A 111 -6.48 -11.10 4.45
C ALA A 111 -4.97 -10.96 4.12
N ALA A 112 -4.62 -10.12 3.14
CA ALA A 112 -3.22 -9.86 2.80
C ALA A 112 -2.43 -9.13 3.92
N ILE A 113 -3.10 -8.23 4.66
CA ILE A 113 -2.51 -7.54 5.81
C ILE A 113 -2.29 -8.53 6.98
N VAL A 114 -3.29 -9.36 7.31
CA VAL A 114 -3.19 -10.35 8.40
C VAL A 114 -2.08 -11.37 8.11
N GLN A 115 -1.90 -11.80 6.87
CA GLN A 115 -0.77 -12.67 6.49
C GLN A 115 0.60 -12.02 6.77
N ALA A 116 0.70 -10.70 6.83
CA ALA A 116 1.94 -10.01 7.15
C ALA A 116 2.28 -10.00 8.66
N PHE A 117 1.41 -10.53 9.52
CA PHE A 117 1.72 -10.74 10.94
C PHE A 117 2.84 -11.77 11.12
N ASP A 118 2.95 -12.72 10.20
CA ASP A 118 4.01 -13.74 10.19
C ASP A 118 5.27 -13.30 9.42
N ALA A 119 5.35 -12.03 8.99
CA ALA A 119 6.51 -11.53 8.27
C ALA A 119 7.78 -11.58 9.16
N PRO A 120 8.97 -11.88 8.61
CA PRO A 120 10.19 -11.97 9.41
C PRO A 120 10.75 -10.60 9.88
N TRP A 121 10.07 -9.50 9.57
CA TRP A 121 10.51 -8.14 9.90
C TRP A 121 9.56 -7.52 10.93
N PRO A 122 10.02 -7.25 12.17
CA PRO A 122 9.17 -6.69 13.21
C PRO A 122 8.45 -5.40 12.81
N ILE A 123 9.12 -4.52 12.05
CA ILE A 123 8.49 -3.28 11.58
C ILE A 123 7.30 -3.53 10.64
N ILE A 124 7.38 -4.57 9.79
CA ILE A 124 6.29 -4.94 8.88
C ILE A 124 5.13 -5.57 9.64
N GLN A 125 5.41 -6.38 10.67
CA GLN A 125 4.38 -6.90 11.57
C GLN A 125 3.66 -5.74 12.28
N ALA A 126 4.40 -4.79 12.83
CA ALA A 126 3.83 -3.61 13.50
C ALA A 126 2.98 -2.75 12.54
N ASN A 127 3.45 -2.56 11.31
CA ASN A 127 2.70 -1.84 10.27
C ASN A 127 1.41 -2.57 9.89
N ALA A 128 1.43 -3.90 9.85
CA ALA A 128 0.26 -4.71 9.54
C ALA A 128 -0.79 -4.63 10.65
N ILE A 129 -0.36 -4.73 11.91
CA ILE A 129 -1.26 -4.57 13.07
C ILE A 129 -1.90 -3.18 13.06
N TYR A 130 -1.11 -2.13 12.80
CA TYR A 130 -1.64 -0.76 12.71
C TYR A 130 -2.67 -0.61 11.55
N PHE A 131 -2.36 -1.16 10.39
CA PHE A 131 -3.23 -1.05 9.22
C PHE A 131 -4.54 -1.83 9.42
N SER A 132 -4.45 -3.06 9.96
CA SER A 132 -5.63 -3.88 10.26
C SER A 132 -6.54 -3.24 11.32
N SER A 133 -5.97 -2.68 12.40
CA SER A 133 -6.75 -1.98 13.43
C SER A 133 -7.43 -0.71 12.89
N SER A 134 -6.74 0.08 12.05
CA SER A 134 -7.33 1.26 11.39
C SER A 134 -8.54 0.91 10.53
N ASN A 135 -8.52 -0.25 9.85
CA ASN A 135 -9.67 -0.77 9.09
C ASN A 135 -10.82 -1.21 10.00
N HIS A 136 -10.51 -1.88 11.11
CA HIS A 136 -11.51 -2.38 12.04
C HIS A 136 -12.31 -1.25 12.70
N TYR A 137 -11.65 -0.17 13.11
CA TYR A 137 -12.33 1.02 13.66
C TYR A 137 -13.33 1.64 12.65
N LEU A 138 -13.00 1.65 11.36
CA LEU A 138 -13.88 2.17 10.31
C LEU A 138 -15.08 1.26 10.04
N MET A 139 -14.92 -0.06 10.15
CA MET A 139 -16.03 -1.00 10.03
C MET A 139 -16.98 -0.96 11.23
N ILE A 140 -16.47 -0.78 12.45
CA ILE A 140 -17.33 -0.65 13.64
C ILE A 140 -18.08 0.68 13.65
N SER A 141 -17.46 1.78 13.20
CA SER A 141 -18.10 3.11 13.19
C SER A 141 -19.28 3.27 12.21
N LYS A 142 -19.58 2.23 11.41
CA LYS A 142 -20.74 2.19 10.50
C LYS A 142 -21.96 1.45 11.09
N PHE A 143 -21.86 0.99 12.34
CA PHE A 143 -22.96 0.42 13.14
C PHE A 143 -23.21 1.30 14.37
#